data_AF-A0A3C0TBS9-F1
#
_entry.id   AF-A0A3C0TBS9-F1
#
_cell.length_a   1.000
_cell.length_b   1.000
_cell.length_c   1.000
_cell.angle_alpha   90.00
_cell.angle_beta   90.00
_cell.angle_gamma   90.00
#
_symmetry.space_group_name_H-M   'P 1'
#
loop_
_entity.id
_entity.type
_entity.pdbx_description
1 polymer ?
#
loop_
_entity_poly.entity_id
_entity_poly.type
_entity_poly.pdbx_seq_one_letter_code
_entity_poly.pdbx_strand_id
1 'polypeptide(L)'
;MSGDDYSTGEFEQVFTLLVDEVPRLIERQQWSAGDAVLSAPWGLNSHLVLGSFYGFPADKEVLRHTRELIDGKNFCDMAATLVDDVLVIRALADDAFALREELTRLWSAIRMLINGFSPGAPRIWAT
;
A
#
# COMPACT_ATOMS: atom_id res chain seq x y z
N MET A 1 -11.25 -12.04 20.88
CA MET A 1 -11.14 -11.72 19.45
C MET A 1 -12.06 -10.55 19.16
N SER A 2 -11.54 -9.50 18.52
CA SER A 2 -12.26 -8.25 18.24
C SER A 2 -13.33 -8.38 17.13
N GLY A 3 -13.34 -9.49 16.38
CA GLY A 3 -14.27 -9.72 15.26
C GLY A 3 -13.73 -9.27 13.89
N ASP A 4 -12.48 -8.81 13.85
CA ASP A 4 -11.83 -8.27 12.65
C ASP A 4 -11.27 -9.35 11.71
N ASP A 5 -11.45 -10.63 12.04
CA ASP A 5 -11.10 -11.77 11.19
C ASP A 5 -12.16 -12.07 10.12
N TYR A 6 -13.31 -11.38 10.17
CA TYR A 6 -14.43 -11.49 9.24
C TYR A 6 -14.77 -12.95 8.89
N SER A 7 -15.32 -13.67 9.87
CA SER A 7 -15.76 -15.08 9.71
C SER A 7 -16.81 -15.34 8.60
N THR A 8 -17.38 -14.28 8.01
CA THR A 8 -18.30 -14.34 6.86
C THR A 8 -18.13 -13.12 5.96
N GLY A 9 -18.41 -13.27 4.66
CA GLY A 9 -18.45 -12.16 3.71
C GLY A 9 -17.56 -12.36 2.49
N GLU A 10 -17.61 -11.39 1.60
CA GLU A 10 -16.78 -11.33 0.39
C GLU A 10 -16.20 -9.93 0.25
N PHE A 11 -14.98 -9.85 -0.26
CA PHE A 11 -14.32 -8.60 -0.61
C PHE A 11 -13.89 -8.66 -2.06
N GLU A 12 -14.18 -7.59 -2.77
CA GLU A 12 -13.67 -7.35 -4.12
C GLU A 12 -13.19 -5.90 -4.21
N GLN A 13 -11.97 -5.73 -4.70
CA GLN A 13 -11.41 -4.43 -5.05
C GLN A 13 -10.86 -4.49 -6.47
N VAL A 14 -11.28 -3.53 -7.30
CA VAL A 14 -10.71 -3.27 -8.62
C VAL A 14 -10.10 -1.88 -8.60
N PHE A 15 -8.83 -1.78 -9.00
CA PHE A 15 -8.11 -0.51 -9.07
C PHE A 15 -7.44 -0.35 -10.43
N THR A 16 -7.59 0.82 -11.03
CA THR A 16 -6.97 1.16 -12.31
C THR A 16 -6.32 2.55 -12.21
N LEU A 17 -5.03 2.63 -12.51
CA LEU A 17 -4.31 3.89 -12.67
C LEU A 17 -4.10 4.16 -14.16
N LEU A 18 -4.68 5.26 -14.65
CA LEU A 18 -4.50 5.74 -16.01
C LEU A 18 -3.65 7.01 -16.00
N VAL A 19 -2.75 7.12 -16.97
CA VAL A 19 -2.00 8.36 -17.26
C VAL A 19 -2.22 8.67 -18.73
N ASP A 20 -2.75 9.85 -19.02
CA ASP A 20 -3.11 10.28 -20.38
C ASP A 20 -3.99 9.23 -21.11
N GLU A 21 -5.02 8.72 -20.42
CA GLU A 21 -5.93 7.65 -20.88
C GLU A 21 -5.26 6.28 -21.15
N VAL A 22 -3.96 6.14 -20.88
CA VAL A 22 -3.23 4.87 -21.01
C VAL A 22 -3.18 4.16 -19.65
N PRO A 23 -3.68 2.91 -19.53
CA PRO A 23 -3.55 2.14 -18.31
C PRO A 23 -2.07 1.89 -17.98
N ARG A 24 -1.66 2.24 -16.75
CA ARG A 24 -0.32 1.98 -16.21
C ARG A 24 -0.30 0.90 -15.14
N LEU A 25 -1.41 0.75 -14.42
CA LEU A 25 -1.57 -0.29 -13.41
C LEU A 25 -3.03 -0.72 -13.36
N ILE A 26 -3.28 -2.02 -13.39
CA ILE A 26 -4.61 -2.63 -13.22
C ILE A 26 -4.47 -3.72 -12.18
N GLU A 27 -5.31 -3.67 -11.15
CA GLU A 27 -5.28 -4.62 -10.06
C GLU A 27 -6.69 -5.08 -9.73
N ARG A 28 -6.79 -6.37 -9.36
CA ARG A 28 -8.00 -6.95 -8.83
C ARG A 28 -7.64 -7.83 -7.64
N GLN A 29 -8.31 -7.59 -6.52
CA GLN A 29 -8.22 -8.40 -5.31
C GLN A 29 -9.62 -8.93 -5.04
N GLN A 30 -9.73 -10.24 -4.84
CA GLN A 30 -10.99 -10.89 -4.53
C GLN A 30 -10.74 -12.03 -3.57
N TRP A 31 -11.47 -12.05 -2.47
CA TRP A 31 -11.43 -13.15 -1.50
C TRP A 31 -12.72 -13.23 -0.71
N SER A 32 -13.04 -14.45 -0.30
CA SER A 32 -14.16 -14.79 0.56
C SER A 32 -13.66 -15.13 1.96
N ALA A 33 -14.53 -14.99 2.96
CA ALA A 33 -14.23 -15.43 4.32
C ALA A 33 -13.83 -16.92 4.34
N GLY A 34 -12.73 -17.22 5.02
CA GLY A 34 -12.16 -18.57 5.09
C GLY A 34 -11.23 -18.95 3.94
N ASP A 35 -11.03 -18.07 2.94
CA ASP A 35 -10.06 -18.33 1.88
C ASP A 35 -8.63 -18.44 2.44
N ALA A 36 -7.85 -19.36 1.85
CA ALA A 36 -6.47 -19.59 2.27
C ALA A 36 -5.59 -18.34 2.17
N VAL A 37 -5.91 -17.41 1.26
CA VAL A 37 -5.18 -16.15 1.09
C VAL A 37 -5.19 -15.28 2.35
N LEU A 38 -6.18 -15.42 3.23
CA LEU A 38 -6.27 -14.62 4.46
C LEU A 38 -5.20 -15.05 5.49
N SER A 39 -4.81 -16.33 5.51
CA SER A 39 -3.88 -16.88 6.52
C SER A 39 -2.54 -17.34 5.96
N ALA A 40 -2.46 -17.62 4.66
CA ALA A 40 -1.26 -18.17 4.07
C ALA A 40 -0.12 -17.13 3.95
N PRO A 41 1.15 -17.54 4.08
CA PRO A 41 2.30 -16.63 3.94
C PRO A 41 2.42 -15.94 2.58
N TRP A 42 1.84 -16.54 1.53
CA TRP A 42 1.79 -15.94 0.18
C TRP A 42 0.64 -14.94 0.01
N GLY A 43 -0.25 -14.81 0.99
CA GLY A 43 -1.38 -13.89 1.03
C GLY A 43 -1.19 -12.82 2.11
N LEU A 44 -2.21 -12.64 2.97
CA LEU A 44 -2.19 -11.67 4.07
C LEU A 44 -1.40 -12.16 5.28
N ASN A 45 -0.94 -13.41 5.31
CA ASN A 45 -0.16 -13.97 6.41
C ASN A 45 -0.83 -13.77 7.79
N SER A 46 -2.16 -13.85 7.85
CA SER A 46 -2.98 -13.59 9.03
C SER A 46 -3.00 -12.15 9.55
N HIS A 47 -2.42 -11.19 8.82
CA HIS A 47 -2.60 -9.76 9.11
C HIS A 47 -4.03 -9.33 8.80
N LEU A 48 -4.54 -8.43 9.65
CA LEU A 48 -5.92 -7.94 9.58
C LEU A 48 -6.07 -6.72 8.68
N VAL A 49 -4.96 -6.06 8.35
CA VAL A 49 -4.96 -4.81 7.61
C VAL A 49 -4.04 -4.92 6.39
N LEU A 50 -4.59 -4.60 5.22
CA LEU A 50 -3.86 -4.41 3.98
C LEU A 50 -3.87 -2.92 3.61
N GLY A 51 -2.72 -2.42 3.18
CA GLY A 51 -2.55 -1.09 2.61
C GLY A 51 -1.84 -1.14 1.26
N SER A 52 -2.19 -0.21 0.38
CA SER A 52 -1.49 0.00 -0.88
C SER A 52 -1.23 1.48 -1.11
N PHE A 53 -0.05 1.81 -1.62
CA PHE A 53 0.35 3.18 -1.95
C PHE A 53 0.91 3.20 -3.37
N TYR A 54 0.53 4.23 -4.12
CA TYR A 54 0.92 4.41 -5.52
C TYR A 54 1.55 5.78 -5.72
N GLY A 55 2.71 5.81 -6.38
CA GLY A 55 3.41 7.03 -6.76
C GLY A 55 3.69 7.05 -8.26
N PHE A 56 3.43 8.18 -8.92
CA PHE A 56 3.74 8.40 -10.33
C PHE A 56 4.13 9.88 -10.54
N PRO A 57 5.11 10.19 -11.42
CA PRO A 57 6.03 9.24 -12.05
C PRO A 57 7.07 8.73 -11.03
N ALA A 58 7.55 7.51 -11.22
CA ALA A 58 8.60 6.93 -10.40
C ALA A 58 9.64 6.23 -11.28
N ASP A 59 10.89 6.28 -10.84
CA ASP A 59 12.02 5.61 -11.48
C ASP A 59 12.73 4.68 -10.49
N LYS A 60 13.87 4.12 -10.91
CA LYS A 60 14.69 3.23 -10.09
C LYS A 60 15.28 3.91 -8.86
N GLU A 61 15.54 5.21 -8.91
CA GLU A 61 16.07 5.96 -7.76
C GLU A 61 14.97 6.20 -6.72
N VAL A 62 13.76 6.56 -7.15
CA VAL A 62 12.58 6.63 -6.27
C VAL A 62 12.34 5.27 -5.61
N LEU A 63 12.41 4.17 -6.36
CA LEU A 63 12.27 2.82 -5.81
C LEU A 63 13.36 2.49 -4.78
N ARG A 64 14.63 2.77 -5.10
CA ARG A 64 15.76 2.51 -4.20
C ARG A 64 15.58 3.26 -2.88
N HIS A 65 15.30 4.55 -2.93
CA HIS A 65 15.05 5.37 -1.75
C HIS A 65 13.81 4.91 -0.97
N THR A 66 12.76 4.48 -1.66
CA THR A 66 11.57 3.93 -0.99
C THR A 66 11.90 2.66 -0.20
N ARG A 67 12.71 1.76 -0.75
CA ARG A 67 13.16 0.55 -0.04
C ARG A 67 13.99 0.89 1.20
N GLU A 68 14.90 1.85 1.08
CA GLU A 68 15.67 2.37 2.23
C GLU A 68 14.77 2.96 3.33
N LEU A 69 13.68 3.64 2.95
CA LEU A 69 12.70 4.19 3.89
C LEU A 69 11.83 3.12 4.58
N ILE A 70 11.69 1.94 3.97
CA ILE A 70 10.91 0.81 4.48
C ILE A 70 11.76 -0.06 5.42
N ASP A 71 12.98 -0.42 5.00
CA ASP A 71 13.88 -1.33 5.74
C ASP A 71 14.26 -0.81 7.15
N GLY A 72 14.04 0.47 7.43
CA GLY A 72 14.33 1.08 8.73
C GLY A 72 13.31 0.81 9.84
N LYS A 73 12.20 0.09 9.60
CA LYS A 73 11.11 -0.06 10.59
C LYS A 73 10.40 -1.43 10.55
N ASN A 74 9.93 -1.87 11.72
CA ASN A 74 9.39 -3.23 11.94
C ASN A 74 7.89 -3.28 12.32
N PHE A 75 7.12 -2.21 12.14
CA PHE A 75 5.71 -2.17 12.59
C PHE A 75 4.71 -2.69 11.56
N CYS A 76 5.11 -2.75 10.29
CA CYS A 76 4.29 -3.24 9.18
C CYS A 76 5.19 -4.01 8.21
N ASP A 77 4.67 -5.10 7.66
CA ASP A 77 5.33 -5.83 6.58
C ASP A 77 5.10 -5.08 5.29
N MET A 78 6.14 -4.43 4.77
CA MET A 78 6.05 -3.56 3.60
C MET A 78 7.02 -3.98 2.50
N ALA A 79 6.60 -3.83 1.25
CA ALA A 79 7.45 -4.04 0.08
C ALA A 79 7.15 -3.02 -1.00
N ALA A 80 8.19 -2.59 -1.73
CA ALA A 80 8.08 -1.66 -2.84
C ALA A 80 8.59 -2.27 -4.15
N THR A 81 7.85 -2.04 -5.23
CA THR A 81 8.18 -2.41 -6.60
C THR A 81 7.88 -1.27 -7.57
N LEU A 82 8.42 -1.34 -8.78
CA LEU A 82 8.18 -0.38 -9.86
C LEU A 82 7.53 -1.12 -11.04
N VAL A 83 6.39 -0.63 -11.51
CA VAL A 83 5.61 -1.20 -12.63
C VAL A 83 5.22 -0.05 -13.56
N ASP A 84 5.68 -0.06 -14.81
CA ASP A 84 5.35 0.96 -15.82
C ASP A 84 5.41 2.41 -15.29
N ASP A 85 6.53 2.76 -14.65
CA ASP A 85 6.81 4.06 -14.00
C ASP A 85 5.90 4.40 -12.80
N VAL A 86 5.16 3.42 -12.28
CA VAL A 86 4.36 3.50 -11.05
C VAL A 86 5.11 2.80 -9.92
N LEU A 87 5.44 3.57 -8.88
CA LEU A 87 5.87 3.02 -7.60
C LEU A 87 4.67 2.37 -6.93
N VAL A 88 4.76 1.09 -6.62
CA VAL A 88 3.74 0.33 -5.89
C VAL A 88 4.32 -0.13 -4.57
N ILE A 89 3.70 0.28 -3.46
CA ILE A 89 4.03 -0.20 -2.12
C ILE A 89 2.85 -1.00 -1.61
N ARG A 90 3.12 -2.22 -1.14
CA ARG A 90 2.16 -3.07 -0.43
C ARG A 90 2.55 -3.17 1.02
N ALA A 91 1.56 -3.19 1.89
CA ALA A 91 1.76 -3.18 3.32
C ALA A 91 0.74 -4.08 4.03
N LEU A 92 1.20 -4.88 4.97
CA LEU A 92 0.38 -5.68 5.88
C LEU A 92 0.65 -5.25 7.32
N ALA A 93 -0.40 -5.23 8.14
CA ALA A 93 -0.30 -4.88 9.55
C ALA A 93 -1.44 -5.48 10.37
N ASP A 94 -1.29 -5.48 11.69
CA ASP A 94 -2.34 -5.88 12.63
C ASP A 94 -3.15 -4.67 13.16
N ASP A 95 -2.67 -3.45 12.88
CA ASP A 95 -3.26 -2.21 13.37
C ASP A 95 -3.38 -1.18 12.24
N ALA A 96 -4.61 -0.73 11.99
CA ALA A 96 -4.93 0.23 10.94
C ALA A 96 -4.38 1.63 11.23
N PHE A 97 -4.27 2.03 12.50
CA PHE A 97 -3.65 3.30 12.90
C PHE A 97 -2.16 3.28 12.62
N ALA A 98 -1.46 2.22 13.03
CA ALA A 98 -0.03 2.07 12.78
C ALA A 98 0.28 2.08 11.28
N LEU A 99 -0.50 1.32 10.49
CA LEU A 99 -0.35 1.31 9.04
C LEU A 99 -0.60 2.68 8.42
N ARG A 100 -1.64 3.39 8.86
CA ARG A 100 -1.96 4.73 8.35
C ARG A 100 -0.85 5.73 8.68
N GLU A 101 -0.27 5.69 9.89
CA GLU A 101 0.87 6.54 10.24
C GLU A 101 2.07 6.28 9.34
N GLU A 102 2.41 5.01 9.09
CA GLU A 102 3.53 4.66 8.21
C GLU A 102 3.29 5.07 6.76
N LEU A 103 2.07 4.88 6.23
CA LEU A 103 1.71 5.37 4.89
C LEU A 103 1.72 6.91 4.81
N THR A 104 1.34 7.61 5.89
CA THR A 104 1.43 9.09 5.98
C THR A 104 2.88 9.57 5.92
N ARG A 105 3.77 8.87 6.63
CA ARG A 105 5.21 9.15 6.62
C ARG A 105 5.80 8.92 5.24
N LEU A 106 5.50 7.77 4.62
CA LEU A 106 5.96 7.44 3.27
C LEU A 106 5.45 8.46 2.25
N TRP A 107 4.18 8.85 2.33
CA TRP A 107 3.61 9.92 1.50
C TRP A 107 4.43 11.20 1.56
N SER A 108 4.75 11.66 2.77
CA SER A 108 5.50 12.90 2.99
C SER A 108 6.89 12.84 2.35
N ALA A 109 7.59 11.72 2.49
CA ALA A 109 8.94 11.53 1.93
C ALA A 109 8.91 11.34 0.40
N ILE A 110 8.06 10.45 -0.11
CA ILE A 110 7.99 10.10 -1.53
C ILE A 110 7.46 11.26 -2.36
N ARG A 111 6.49 12.03 -1.85
CA ARG A 111 5.98 13.22 -2.55
C ARG A 111 7.07 14.24 -2.83
N MET A 112 8.00 14.42 -1.90
CA MET A 112 9.16 15.30 -2.08
C MET A 112 10.10 14.75 -3.17
N LEU A 113 10.32 13.43 -3.21
CA LEU A 113 11.14 12.79 -4.23
C LEU A 113 10.54 12.88 -5.63
N ILE A 114 9.22 12.67 -5.76
CA ILE A 114 8.55 12.62 -7.07
C ILE A 114 8.27 14.02 -7.62
N ASN A 115 7.77 14.94 -6.79
CA ASN A 115 7.25 16.22 -7.25
C ASN A 115 8.02 17.45 -6.74
N GLY A 116 9.04 17.28 -5.89
CA GLY A 116 9.78 18.39 -5.29
C GLY A 116 8.95 19.30 -4.37
N PHE A 117 7.68 18.97 -4.11
CA PHE A 117 6.81 19.76 -3.24
C PHE A 117 7.15 19.50 -1.78
N SER A 118 7.11 20.57 -0.97
CA SER A 118 7.26 20.49 0.48
C SER A 118 6.26 19.48 1.08
N PRO A 119 6.67 18.68 2.08
CA PRO A 119 5.79 17.73 2.75
C PRO A 119 4.52 18.41 3.25
N GLY A 120 3.37 17.93 2.80
CA GLY A 120 2.05 18.35 3.27
C GLY A 120 1.24 17.12 3.64
N ALA A 121 0.52 17.21 4.75
CA ALA A 121 -0.34 16.11 5.19
C ALA A 121 -1.31 15.72 4.05
N PRO A 122 -1.50 14.42 3.79
CA PRO A 122 -2.48 13.96 2.82
C PRO A 122 -3.87 14.46 3.22
N ARG A 123 -4.50 15.26 2.34
CA ARG A 123 -5.85 15.81 2.57
C ARG A 123 -6.96 14.75 2.60
N ILE A 124 -6.61 13.51 2.24
CA ILE A 124 -7.50 12.35 2.13
C ILE A 124 -8.01 11.86 3.50
N TRP A 125 -7.35 12.24 4.60
CA TRP A 125 -7.71 11.84 5.97
C TRP A 125 -8.08 13.02 6.88
N ALA A 126 -8.36 14.19 6.31
CA ALA A 126 -8.68 15.42 7.05
C ALA A 126 -10.19 15.71 7.17
N THR A 127 -11.04 14.73 6.85
CA THR A 127 -12.50 14.79 6.99
C THR A 127 -12.97 14.13 8.28
#